data_AF-A0A3P9AC93-F1
#
_entry.id   AF-A0A3P9AC93-F1
#
_cell.length_a   1.000
_cell.length_b   1.000
_cell.length_c   1.000
_cell.angle_alpha   90.00
_cell.angle_beta   90.00
_cell.angle_gamma   90.00
#
_symmetry.space_group_name_H-M   'P 1'
#
loop_
_entity.id
_entity.type
_entity.pdbx_description
1 polymer ?
#
loop_
_entity_poly.entity_id
_entity_poly.type
_entity_poly.pdbx_seq_one_letter_code
_entity_poly.pdbx_strand_id
1 'polypeptide(L)'
;MAFVKLPLISFALLLLISLSRSKYEPTWESIDSRPLPVWYDQAKFGIFIHWGVFSVPSFGSEWFWWYWQKQKIKPYVDFMQKNYPPGFKYQDFAPMFTAEFFDAKEWTDILSSSGAKYIVLTTKHHEGFTMWGSKNSWNWNAVDVGPKRDLVGEVAGAIRANSDLRLGLYHSLFEWFNPLFEQDAANVFTTNYFPTTKSLPELYELINKYKPELLWSDGDGDAPDKYWNSTGFLAWLYNDSPVRETVVTNDRWGYGSICNHGGYYTCDDRYQPGHLLKHKWENCFSIDKASWGYRRNAQLKDYFAIEQLVATLVETVSCGGNLLLNIGPTPDGRISPIFEERLRQMGQWLGINGEAIYNTTAWRAQNDSATPGVWYTAKPQDKSIYAIFLSWPQSGYVVLTDPVGSKGVTQVVLLGHKPLDWELVKPGGMKVFLPDLSYIQTPCKWAWTLRLTGAS
;
A
#
# COMPACT_ATOMS: atom_id res chain seq x y z
N MET A 1 -38.14 -25.83 59.90
CA MET A 1 -37.54 -24.50 60.14
C MET A 1 -36.65 -24.16 58.95
N ALA A 2 -36.91 -23.01 58.34
CA ALA A 2 -36.36 -22.61 57.04
C ALA A 2 -34.85 -22.33 57.11
N PHE A 3 -34.09 -22.94 56.19
CA PHE A 3 -32.72 -22.53 55.90
C PHE A 3 -32.73 -21.53 54.75
N VAL A 4 -32.39 -20.29 55.06
CA VAL A 4 -32.16 -19.21 54.10
C VAL A 4 -30.85 -19.49 53.36
N LYS A 5 -30.92 -19.67 52.03
CA LYS A 5 -29.74 -19.64 51.16
C LYS A 5 -29.52 -18.20 50.67
N LEU A 6 -28.42 -17.58 51.09
CA LEU A 6 -27.89 -16.37 50.44
C LEU A 6 -27.24 -16.73 49.10
N PRO A 7 -27.36 -15.90 48.05
CA PRO A 7 -26.53 -16.02 46.86
C PRO A 7 -25.19 -15.29 47.08
N LEU A 8 -24.08 -15.99 46.83
CA LEU A 8 -22.77 -15.36 46.63
C LEU A 8 -22.81 -14.59 45.30
N ILE A 9 -22.80 -13.26 45.36
CA ILE A 9 -22.53 -12.41 44.21
C ILE A 9 -21.00 -12.32 44.07
N SER A 10 -20.46 -13.00 43.06
CA SER A 10 -19.05 -12.88 42.69
C SER A 10 -18.87 -11.56 41.93
N PHE A 11 -18.30 -10.55 42.58
CA PHE A 11 -17.88 -9.30 41.94
C PHE A 11 -16.64 -9.58 41.09
N ALA A 12 -16.82 -9.70 39.77
CA ALA A 12 -15.70 -9.68 38.82
C ALA A 12 -15.23 -8.21 38.68
N LEU A 13 -14.09 -7.91 39.30
CA LEU A 13 -13.43 -6.62 39.18
C LEU A 13 -12.79 -6.52 37.79
N LEU A 14 -13.50 -5.91 36.83
CA LEU A 14 -12.91 -5.46 35.58
C LEU A 14 -11.97 -4.29 35.88
N LEU A 15 -10.66 -4.57 35.92
CA LEU A 15 -9.63 -3.52 35.87
C LEU A 15 -9.72 -2.83 34.50
N LEU A 16 -10.46 -1.72 34.45
CA LEU A 16 -10.32 -0.72 33.40
C LEU A 16 -8.95 -0.05 33.62
N ILE A 17 -7.92 -0.55 32.93
CA ILE A 17 -6.68 0.19 32.76
C ILE A 17 -7.03 1.38 31.87
N SER A 18 -7.33 2.52 32.48
CA SER A 18 -7.30 3.79 31.78
C SER A 18 -5.85 4.05 31.40
N LEU A 19 -5.46 3.69 30.17
CA LEU A 19 -4.25 4.20 29.56
C LEU A 19 -4.40 5.72 29.54
N SER A 20 -3.75 6.41 30.48
CA SER A 20 -3.52 7.84 30.35
C SER A 20 -2.64 8.02 29.13
N ARG A 21 -3.25 8.23 27.96
CA ARG A 21 -2.53 8.46 26.73
C ARG A 21 -1.78 9.77 26.90
N SER A 22 -0.46 9.70 27.06
CA SER A 22 0.38 10.89 26.93
C SER A 22 0.04 11.50 25.59
N LYS A 23 -0.27 12.81 25.56
CA LYS A 23 -0.45 13.51 24.30
C LYS A 23 0.86 13.45 23.53
N TYR A 24 0.76 13.28 22.21
CA TYR A 24 1.91 13.39 21.32
C TYR A 24 2.26 14.88 21.15
N GLU A 25 3.49 15.24 21.47
CA GLU A 25 4.03 16.58 21.26
C GLU A 25 4.45 16.74 19.79
N PRO A 26 4.51 17.98 19.25
CA PRO A 26 4.89 18.24 17.86
C PRO A 26 6.41 18.14 17.63
N THR A 27 7.01 17.03 18.06
CA THR A 27 8.43 16.66 17.86
C THR A 27 8.52 15.26 17.29
N TRP A 28 9.54 14.99 16.45
CA TRP A 28 9.74 13.66 15.88
C TRP A 28 9.92 12.57 16.93
N GLU A 29 10.68 12.85 18.01
CA GLU A 29 10.84 11.92 19.13
C GLU A 29 9.48 11.48 19.71
N SER A 30 8.55 12.42 19.91
CA SER A 30 7.22 12.08 20.41
C SER A 30 6.36 11.37 19.36
N ILE A 31 6.39 11.83 18.11
CA ILE A 31 5.57 11.28 17.01
C ILE A 31 5.98 9.85 16.67
N ASP A 32 7.28 9.61 16.54
CA ASP A 32 7.85 8.29 16.18
C ASP A 32 7.71 7.28 17.33
N SER A 33 7.48 7.75 18.57
CA SER A 33 7.15 6.86 19.70
C SER A 33 5.75 6.24 19.60
N ARG A 34 4.89 6.73 18.70
CA ARG A 34 3.53 6.20 18.54
C ARG A 34 3.60 4.75 18.04
N PRO A 35 2.98 3.80 18.75
CA PRO A 35 2.90 2.42 18.28
C PRO A 35 2.17 2.33 16.93
N LEU A 36 2.72 1.51 16.03
CA LEU A 36 2.07 1.19 14.77
C LEU A 36 0.71 0.50 15.00
N PRO A 37 -0.37 0.94 14.34
CA PRO A 37 -1.65 0.24 14.40
C PRO A 37 -1.53 -1.23 13.95
N VAL A 38 -1.98 -2.17 14.78
CA VAL A 38 -1.82 -3.62 14.57
C VAL A 38 -2.36 -4.08 13.21
N TRP A 39 -3.48 -3.51 12.77
CA TRP A 39 -4.10 -3.86 11.49
C TRP A 39 -3.14 -3.65 10.32
N TYR A 40 -2.27 -2.63 10.38
CA TYR A 40 -1.39 -2.27 9.28
C TYR A 40 -0.28 -3.30 9.11
N ASP A 41 0.32 -3.76 10.21
CA ASP A 41 1.27 -4.85 10.12
C ASP A 41 0.59 -6.15 9.66
N GLN A 42 -0.65 -6.42 10.08
CA GLN A 42 -1.38 -7.63 9.69
C GLN A 42 -1.83 -7.66 8.23
N ALA A 43 -2.04 -6.48 7.62
CA ALA A 43 -2.63 -6.31 6.30
C ALA A 43 -1.77 -6.84 5.15
N LYS A 44 -0.45 -6.61 5.20
CA LYS A 44 0.59 -7.03 4.23
C LYS A 44 0.46 -6.54 2.78
N PHE A 45 -0.75 -6.36 2.27
CA PHE A 45 -1.00 -6.05 0.86
C PHE A 45 -2.07 -4.98 0.71
N GLY A 46 -1.74 -3.92 -0.03
CA GLY A 46 -2.64 -2.83 -0.39
C GLY A 46 -2.51 -2.43 -1.86
N ILE A 47 -3.49 -1.67 -2.37
CA ILE A 47 -3.49 -1.15 -3.75
C ILE A 47 -3.35 0.37 -3.77
N PHE A 48 -2.34 0.87 -4.48
CA PHE A 48 -2.18 2.29 -4.79
C PHE A 48 -2.91 2.61 -6.10
N ILE A 49 -3.52 3.78 -6.20
CA ILE A 49 -4.24 4.22 -7.39
C ILE A 49 -3.78 5.64 -7.74
N HIS A 50 -3.00 5.77 -8.81
CA HIS A 50 -2.61 7.06 -9.38
C HIS A 50 -3.56 7.44 -10.51
N TRP A 51 -4.49 8.33 -10.19
CA TRP A 51 -5.53 8.79 -11.10
C TRP A 51 -5.80 10.28 -10.92
N GLY A 52 -5.82 11.02 -12.02
CA GLY A 52 -6.02 12.46 -12.03
C GLY A 52 -5.91 13.03 -13.45
N VAL A 53 -5.77 14.35 -13.55
CA VAL A 53 -5.71 15.05 -14.86
C VAL A 53 -4.55 14.56 -15.73
N PHE A 54 -3.43 14.14 -15.12
CA PHE A 54 -2.30 13.55 -15.84
C PHE A 54 -2.66 12.25 -16.59
N SER A 55 -3.75 11.57 -16.24
CA SER A 55 -4.25 10.41 -17.00
C SER A 55 -4.81 10.79 -18.37
N VAL A 56 -5.21 12.05 -18.60
CA VAL A 56 -5.80 12.53 -19.86
C VAL A 56 -4.82 12.47 -21.04
N PRO A 57 -3.62 13.08 -20.97
CA PRO A 57 -2.63 12.91 -22.04
C PRO A 57 -2.20 11.44 -22.21
N SER A 58 -2.32 10.64 -21.14
CA SER A 58 -2.06 9.19 -21.13
C SER A 58 -0.68 8.82 -21.70
N PHE A 59 0.35 9.64 -21.44
CA PHE A 59 1.65 9.52 -22.10
C PHE A 59 2.79 9.68 -21.09
N GLY A 60 3.76 8.76 -21.14
CA GLY A 60 5.00 8.89 -20.38
C GLY A 60 4.86 8.59 -18.89
N SER A 61 4.30 9.50 -18.10
CA SER A 61 4.06 9.32 -16.65
C SER A 61 3.12 10.38 -16.08
N GLU A 62 2.62 10.17 -14.87
CA GLU A 62 1.96 11.15 -14.00
C GLU A 62 2.77 12.45 -13.80
N TRP A 63 4.08 12.41 -14.04
CA TRP A 63 4.99 13.57 -14.13
C TRP A 63 4.88 14.36 -15.45
N PHE A 64 3.83 14.13 -16.24
CA PHE A 64 3.65 14.71 -17.57
C PHE A 64 3.91 16.22 -17.62
N TRP A 65 3.31 16.99 -16.71
CA TRP A 65 3.48 18.44 -16.67
C TRP A 65 4.95 18.81 -16.47
N TRP A 66 5.62 18.18 -15.51
CA TRP A 66 7.02 18.47 -15.19
C TRP A 66 7.94 18.20 -16.39
N TYR A 67 7.77 17.03 -17.02
CA TYR A 67 8.57 16.66 -18.18
C TYR A 67 8.28 17.51 -19.42
N TRP A 68 7.02 17.94 -19.60
CA TRP A 68 6.63 18.78 -20.73
C TRP A 68 7.02 20.25 -20.54
N GLN A 69 6.63 20.87 -19.41
CA GLN A 69 6.72 22.31 -19.20
C GLN A 69 8.02 22.72 -18.50
N LYS A 70 8.40 22.03 -17.43
CA LYS A 70 9.58 22.40 -16.63
C LYS A 70 10.88 21.94 -17.30
N GLN A 71 11.01 20.64 -17.56
CA GLN A 71 12.23 20.05 -18.13
C GLN A 71 12.28 20.11 -19.65
N LYS A 72 11.13 20.25 -20.33
CA LYS A 72 11.02 20.29 -21.79
C LYS A 72 11.66 19.09 -22.48
N ILE A 73 11.44 17.89 -21.92
CA ILE A 73 11.92 16.63 -22.48
C ILE A 73 11.31 16.43 -23.87
N LYS A 74 12.19 16.24 -24.88
CA LYS A 74 11.81 16.25 -26.30
C LYS A 74 10.61 15.36 -26.65
N PRO A 75 10.53 14.07 -26.26
CA PRO A 75 9.35 13.24 -26.49
C PRO A 75 8.01 13.84 -26.03
N TYR A 76 7.98 14.53 -24.88
CA TYR A 76 6.75 15.15 -24.35
C TYR A 76 6.39 16.41 -25.12
N VAL A 77 7.39 17.23 -25.47
CA VAL A 77 7.20 18.43 -26.29
C VAL A 77 6.70 18.05 -27.69
N ASP A 78 7.33 17.08 -28.34
CA ASP A 78 6.93 16.58 -29.66
C ASP A 78 5.52 15.99 -29.63
N PHE A 79 5.19 15.21 -28.59
CA PHE A 79 3.84 14.69 -28.38
C PHE A 79 2.80 15.81 -28.30
N MET A 80 3.10 16.88 -27.57
CA MET A 80 2.19 18.02 -27.45
C MET A 80 2.06 18.80 -28.76
N GLN A 81 3.17 19.09 -29.44
CA GLN A 81 3.15 19.80 -30.74
C GLN A 81 2.41 19.04 -31.84
N LYS A 82 2.49 17.69 -31.81
CA LYS A 82 1.87 16.85 -32.83
C LYS A 82 0.36 16.66 -32.62
N ASN A 83 -0.09 16.62 -31.37
CA ASN A 83 -1.45 16.16 -31.05
C ASN A 83 -2.36 17.25 -30.47
N TYR A 84 -1.83 18.42 -30.10
CA TYR A 84 -2.60 19.51 -29.48
C TYR A 84 -2.37 20.84 -30.19
N PRO A 85 -3.38 21.74 -30.21
CA PRO A 85 -3.25 23.02 -30.89
C PRO A 85 -2.15 23.91 -30.26
N PRO A 86 -1.56 24.82 -31.03
CA PRO A 86 -0.63 25.82 -30.49
C PRO A 86 -1.25 26.60 -29.33
N GLY A 87 -0.50 26.79 -28.25
CA GLY A 87 -0.95 27.51 -27.06
C GLY A 87 -1.74 26.67 -26.05
N PHE A 88 -1.94 25.37 -26.30
CA PHE A 88 -2.56 24.45 -25.33
C PHE A 88 -1.77 24.46 -24.01
N LYS A 89 -2.49 24.65 -22.90
CA LYS A 89 -1.97 24.64 -21.53
C LYS A 89 -2.36 23.34 -20.85
N TYR A 90 -1.65 22.98 -19.78
CA TYR A 90 -1.99 21.77 -19.04
C TYR A 90 -3.38 21.85 -18.39
N GLN A 91 -3.81 23.04 -17.98
CA GLN A 91 -5.14 23.28 -17.43
C GLN A 91 -6.26 22.93 -18.41
N ASP A 92 -5.99 22.97 -19.72
CA ASP A 92 -6.95 22.60 -20.76
C ASP A 92 -7.25 21.09 -20.78
N PHE A 93 -6.46 20.27 -20.06
CA PHE A 93 -6.78 18.86 -19.84
C PHE A 93 -7.86 18.63 -18.77
N ALA A 94 -8.07 19.56 -17.82
CA ALA A 94 -9.01 19.33 -16.73
C ALA A 94 -10.46 19.10 -17.19
N PRO A 95 -11.01 19.85 -18.17
CA PRO A 95 -12.35 19.55 -18.71
C PRO A 95 -12.43 18.20 -19.45
N MET A 96 -11.30 17.66 -19.91
CA MET A 96 -11.22 16.39 -20.63
C MET A 96 -11.11 15.18 -19.70
N PHE A 97 -10.83 15.42 -18.41
CA PHE A 97 -10.89 14.40 -17.37
C PHE A 97 -12.35 14.19 -16.97
N THR A 98 -13.08 13.33 -17.69
CA THR A 98 -14.54 13.20 -17.54
C THR A 98 -14.97 12.13 -16.55
N ALA A 99 -14.13 11.11 -16.31
CA ALA A 99 -14.50 9.94 -15.50
C ALA A 99 -15.83 9.29 -15.94
N GLU A 100 -16.12 9.28 -17.25
CA GLU A 100 -17.41 8.88 -17.83
C GLU A 100 -17.83 7.45 -17.48
N PHE A 101 -16.88 6.53 -17.40
CA PHE A 101 -17.07 5.12 -17.04
C PHE A 101 -16.61 4.80 -15.63
N PHE A 102 -16.34 5.80 -14.78
CA PHE A 102 -16.00 5.57 -13.39
C PHE A 102 -17.22 5.08 -12.59
N ASP A 103 -17.11 3.86 -12.07
CA ASP A 103 -18.02 3.25 -11.10
C ASP A 103 -17.23 2.83 -9.84
N ALA A 104 -17.53 3.48 -8.71
CA ALA A 104 -16.86 3.22 -7.44
C ALA A 104 -17.15 1.81 -6.87
N LYS A 105 -18.31 1.22 -7.19
CA LYS A 105 -18.68 -0.13 -6.78
C LYS A 105 -17.93 -1.17 -7.61
N GLU A 106 -17.80 -0.95 -8.92
CA GLU A 106 -16.97 -1.79 -9.79
C GLU A 106 -15.50 -1.77 -9.34
N TRP A 107 -14.95 -0.58 -9.05
CA TRP A 107 -13.61 -0.47 -8.48
C TRP A 107 -13.50 -1.24 -7.16
N THR A 108 -14.48 -1.10 -6.26
CA THR A 108 -14.49 -1.81 -4.97
C THR A 108 -14.48 -3.33 -5.16
N ASP A 109 -15.22 -3.86 -6.14
CA ASP A 109 -15.21 -5.29 -6.48
C ASP A 109 -13.82 -5.76 -6.95
N ILE A 110 -13.23 -5.05 -7.91
CA ILE A 110 -11.90 -5.39 -8.47
C ILE A 110 -10.83 -5.34 -7.37
N LEU A 111 -10.82 -4.27 -6.57
CA LEU A 111 -9.83 -4.05 -5.52
C LEU A 111 -9.98 -5.09 -4.40
N SER A 112 -11.21 -5.41 -3.98
CA SER A 112 -11.46 -6.45 -2.96
C SER A 112 -11.09 -7.84 -3.48
N SER A 113 -11.41 -8.11 -4.75
CA SER A 113 -11.07 -9.37 -5.42
C SER A 113 -9.57 -9.60 -5.57
N SER A 114 -8.73 -8.57 -5.35
CA SER A 114 -7.27 -8.72 -5.37
C SER A 114 -6.70 -9.36 -4.11
N GLY A 115 -7.50 -9.45 -3.03
CA GLY A 115 -7.04 -9.84 -1.70
C GLY A 115 -6.39 -8.71 -0.91
N ALA A 116 -6.27 -7.49 -1.45
CA ALA A 116 -5.81 -6.34 -0.69
C ALA A 116 -6.63 -6.11 0.59
N LYS A 117 -6.01 -5.50 1.59
CA LYS A 117 -6.65 -5.15 2.88
C LYS A 117 -6.81 -3.65 3.07
N TYR A 118 -6.17 -2.86 2.22
CA TYR A 118 -6.30 -1.41 2.17
C TYR A 118 -6.06 -0.90 0.76
N ILE A 119 -6.49 0.32 0.49
CA ILE A 119 -6.15 1.05 -0.72
C ILE A 119 -5.48 2.37 -0.37
N VAL A 120 -4.83 3.01 -1.34
CA VAL A 120 -4.35 4.38 -1.26
C VAL A 120 -4.73 5.08 -2.56
N LEU A 121 -5.69 6.01 -2.49
CA LEU A 121 -6.13 6.79 -3.65
C LEU A 121 -5.42 8.15 -3.70
N THR A 122 -4.86 8.54 -4.84
CA THR A 122 -4.37 9.90 -5.05
C THR A 122 -5.52 10.91 -4.94
N THR A 123 -5.56 11.67 -3.85
CA THR A 123 -6.53 12.76 -3.66
C THR A 123 -6.08 14.03 -4.38
N LYS A 124 -4.78 14.27 -4.39
CA LYS A 124 -4.08 15.35 -5.08
C LYS A 124 -2.67 14.89 -5.37
N HIS A 125 -2.23 15.03 -6.61
CA HIS A 125 -0.84 14.81 -7.00
C HIS A 125 -0.16 16.16 -7.29
N HIS A 126 1.10 16.17 -7.72
CA HIS A 126 1.94 17.37 -7.79
C HIS A 126 1.44 18.47 -8.74
N GLU A 127 0.53 18.17 -9.66
CA GLU A 127 -0.16 19.18 -10.48
C GLU A 127 -1.26 19.95 -9.73
N GLY A 128 -1.53 19.60 -8.47
CA GLY A 128 -2.41 20.32 -7.56
C GLY A 128 -3.90 20.15 -7.79
N PHE A 129 -4.30 19.28 -8.72
CA PHE A 129 -5.71 19.01 -8.98
C PHE A 129 -6.29 18.11 -7.89
N THR A 130 -7.30 18.59 -7.18
CA THR A 130 -7.95 17.78 -6.14
C THR A 130 -9.09 16.95 -6.71
N MET A 131 -9.13 15.67 -6.33
CA MET A 131 -10.13 14.69 -6.74
C MET A 131 -11.45 14.83 -5.95
N TRP A 132 -11.58 15.89 -5.17
CA TRP A 132 -12.79 16.30 -4.45
C TRP A 132 -12.94 17.82 -4.51
N GLY A 133 -14.13 18.35 -4.18
CA GLY A 133 -14.37 19.79 -4.11
C GLY A 133 -13.69 20.48 -2.92
N SER A 134 -12.38 20.70 -3.00
CA SER A 134 -11.61 21.46 -1.99
C SER A 134 -11.88 22.95 -2.12
N LYS A 135 -12.19 23.61 -0.99
CA LYS A 135 -12.34 25.07 -0.92
C LYS A 135 -11.05 25.82 -1.24
N ASN A 136 -9.91 25.18 -1.03
CA ASN A 136 -8.59 25.74 -1.27
C ASN A 136 -8.12 25.46 -2.71
N SER A 137 -8.81 24.61 -3.48
CA SER A 137 -8.58 24.28 -4.90
C SER A 137 -9.68 24.81 -5.82
N TRP A 138 -10.24 25.99 -5.54
CA TRP A 138 -11.34 26.53 -6.34
C TRP A 138 -11.01 26.55 -7.84
N ASN A 139 -11.92 26.05 -8.68
CA ASN A 139 -11.77 25.86 -10.13
C ASN A 139 -10.64 24.92 -10.60
N TRP A 140 -9.97 24.23 -9.69
CA TRP A 140 -8.92 23.25 -10.00
C TRP A 140 -9.16 21.95 -9.22
N ASN A 141 -10.38 21.43 -9.36
CA ASN A 141 -10.82 20.20 -8.70
C ASN A 141 -11.94 19.47 -9.47
N ALA A 142 -12.16 18.20 -9.15
CA ALA A 142 -13.08 17.30 -9.86
C ALA A 142 -14.57 17.69 -9.75
N VAL A 143 -14.96 18.50 -8.75
CA VAL A 143 -16.34 19.00 -8.60
C VAL A 143 -16.55 20.24 -9.47
N ASP A 144 -15.56 21.13 -9.53
CA ASP A 144 -15.65 22.39 -10.27
C ASP A 144 -15.37 22.23 -11.77
N VAL A 145 -14.57 21.24 -12.19
CA VAL A 145 -14.21 21.02 -13.61
C VAL A 145 -14.04 19.53 -13.92
N GLY A 146 -14.32 19.14 -15.17
CA GLY A 146 -14.26 17.75 -15.60
C GLY A 146 -15.45 16.92 -15.08
N PRO A 147 -15.28 15.98 -14.14
CA PRO A 147 -16.30 14.99 -13.79
C PRO A 147 -17.55 15.55 -13.10
N LYS A 148 -17.44 16.72 -12.46
CA LYS A 148 -18.49 17.32 -11.60
C LYS A 148 -18.89 16.41 -10.44
N ARG A 149 -17.93 15.68 -9.89
CA ARG A 149 -18.11 14.60 -8.92
C ARG A 149 -17.08 14.67 -7.81
N ASP A 150 -17.49 14.30 -6.60
CA ASP A 150 -16.59 14.10 -5.47
C ASP A 150 -16.05 12.67 -5.50
N LEU A 151 -15.01 12.45 -6.32
CA LEU A 151 -14.49 11.12 -6.60
C LEU A 151 -13.90 10.46 -5.36
N VAL A 152 -13.25 11.22 -4.49
CA VAL A 152 -12.75 10.72 -3.19
C VAL A 152 -13.91 10.26 -2.31
N GLY A 153 -14.98 11.06 -2.22
CA GLY A 153 -16.17 10.72 -1.46
C GLY A 153 -16.88 9.48 -1.98
N GLU A 154 -17.00 9.33 -3.30
CA GLU A 154 -17.62 8.17 -3.93
C GLU A 154 -16.84 6.87 -3.69
N VAL A 155 -15.50 6.89 -3.85
CA VAL A 155 -14.65 5.73 -3.53
C VAL A 155 -14.73 5.39 -2.05
N ALA A 156 -14.61 6.39 -1.16
CA ALA A 156 -14.69 6.20 0.28
C ALA A 156 -16.04 5.62 0.72
N GLY A 157 -17.14 6.07 0.11
CA GLY A 157 -18.48 5.56 0.37
C GLY A 157 -18.66 4.12 -0.11
N ALA A 158 -18.23 3.82 -1.33
CA ALA A 158 -18.36 2.49 -1.92
C ALA A 158 -17.55 1.42 -1.16
N ILE A 159 -16.32 1.73 -0.77
CA ILE A 159 -15.46 0.83 0.00
C ILE A 159 -16.11 0.46 1.33
N ARG A 160 -16.59 1.46 2.09
CA ARG A 160 -17.21 1.25 3.39
C ARG A 160 -18.52 0.47 3.31
N ALA A 161 -19.27 0.66 2.23
CA ALA A 161 -20.56 0.01 2.05
C ALA A 161 -20.45 -1.43 1.53
N ASN A 162 -19.38 -1.76 0.81
CA ASN A 162 -19.34 -3.00 0.01
C ASN A 162 -18.08 -3.87 0.22
N SER A 163 -17.20 -3.53 1.17
CA SER A 163 -15.96 -4.31 1.40
C SER A 163 -15.40 -4.14 2.81
N ASP A 164 -14.45 -5.00 3.16
CA ASP A 164 -13.61 -4.88 4.36
C ASP A 164 -12.31 -4.11 4.10
N LEU A 165 -12.17 -3.47 2.93
CA LEU A 165 -10.98 -2.69 2.60
C LEU A 165 -10.89 -1.45 3.50
N ARG A 166 -9.70 -1.20 4.02
CA ARG A 166 -9.41 0.04 4.75
C ARG A 166 -9.08 1.15 3.76
N LEU A 167 -9.66 2.33 4.01
CA LEU A 167 -9.46 3.50 3.16
C LEU A 167 -8.15 4.19 3.51
N GLY A 168 -7.22 4.23 2.58
CA GLY A 168 -6.06 5.11 2.60
C GLY A 168 -6.16 6.18 1.52
N LEU A 169 -5.56 7.33 1.78
CA LEU A 169 -5.53 8.47 0.87
C LEU A 169 -4.11 8.99 0.72
N TYR A 170 -3.69 9.20 -0.52
CA TYR A 170 -2.46 9.89 -0.85
C TYR A 170 -2.72 11.39 -1.02
N HIS A 171 -1.79 12.21 -0.55
CA HIS A 171 -1.82 13.65 -0.77
C HIS A 171 -0.41 14.19 -0.99
N SER A 172 -0.17 14.77 -2.16
CA SER A 172 1.06 15.54 -2.36
C SER A 172 1.01 16.84 -1.57
N LEU A 173 2.07 17.09 -0.79
CA LEU A 173 2.14 18.31 0.02
C LEU A 173 2.46 19.54 -0.83
N PHE A 174 3.06 19.39 -2.02
CA PHE A 174 3.51 20.46 -2.91
C PHE A 174 2.76 20.50 -4.25
N GLU A 175 2.89 21.63 -4.95
CA GLU A 175 2.26 21.86 -6.26
C GLU A 175 3.22 22.55 -7.22
N TRP A 176 3.56 21.91 -8.33
CA TRP A 176 4.65 22.33 -9.21
C TRP A 176 4.56 23.76 -9.73
N PHE A 177 3.34 24.24 -10.00
CA PHE A 177 3.09 25.54 -10.62
C PHE A 177 2.12 26.40 -9.80
N ASN A 178 1.97 26.11 -8.50
CA ASN A 178 1.21 26.99 -7.62
C ASN A 178 2.05 28.24 -7.30
N PRO A 179 1.55 29.45 -7.57
CA PRO A 179 2.33 30.68 -7.34
C PRO A 179 2.80 30.87 -5.90
N LEU A 180 2.03 30.41 -4.90
CA LEU A 180 2.42 30.51 -3.50
C LEU A 180 3.56 29.54 -3.17
N PHE A 181 3.54 28.34 -3.76
CA PHE A 181 4.63 27.37 -3.57
C PHE A 181 5.90 27.86 -4.26
N GLU A 182 5.81 28.37 -5.49
CA GLU A 182 6.94 28.97 -6.20
C GLU A 182 7.52 30.18 -5.46
N GLN A 183 6.65 31.02 -4.87
CA GLN A 183 7.06 32.16 -4.05
C GLN A 183 7.83 31.71 -2.79
N ASP A 184 7.32 30.71 -2.07
CA ASP A 184 8.00 30.17 -0.89
C ASP A 184 9.33 29.49 -1.25
N ALA A 185 9.36 28.72 -2.34
CA ALA A 185 10.56 28.07 -2.85
C ALA A 185 11.63 29.10 -3.26
N ALA A 186 11.24 30.19 -3.94
CA ALA A 186 12.13 31.29 -4.27
C ALA A 186 12.72 31.98 -3.03
N ASN A 187 12.03 31.90 -1.90
CA ASN A 187 12.47 32.40 -0.61
C ASN A 187 13.06 31.29 0.30
N VAL A 188 13.52 30.20 -0.31
CA VAL A 188 14.19 29.06 0.35
C VAL A 188 13.36 28.52 1.52
N PHE A 189 12.04 28.50 1.35
CA PHE A 189 11.05 28.02 2.32
C PHE A 189 11.12 28.70 3.70
N THR A 190 11.62 29.94 3.76
CA THR A 190 11.61 30.75 4.99
C THR A 190 10.24 31.41 5.25
N THR A 191 9.44 31.58 4.20
CA THR A 191 7.99 31.86 4.28
C THR A 191 7.21 30.56 4.12
N ASN A 192 5.95 30.56 4.55
CA ASN A 192 5.07 29.38 4.57
C ASN A 192 3.65 29.71 4.09
N TYR A 193 3.52 30.57 3.09
CA TYR A 193 2.23 31.00 2.56
C TYR A 193 1.43 29.84 1.98
N PHE A 194 2.08 29.01 1.17
CA PHE A 194 1.43 27.87 0.53
C PHE A 194 0.95 26.82 1.55
N PRO A 195 1.78 26.25 2.45
CA PRO A 195 1.30 25.24 3.39
C PRO A 195 0.18 25.78 4.30
N THR A 196 0.28 27.02 4.76
CA THR A 196 -0.71 27.62 5.67
C THR A 196 -2.06 27.88 4.99
N THR A 197 -2.06 28.31 3.73
CA THR A 197 -3.29 28.70 3.02
C THR A 197 -3.88 27.59 2.16
N LYS A 198 -3.12 26.52 1.89
CA LYS A 198 -3.45 25.51 0.89
C LYS A 198 -3.28 24.09 1.39
N SER A 199 -2.03 23.63 1.57
CA SER A 199 -1.73 22.21 1.84
C SER A 199 -2.28 21.73 3.19
N LEU A 200 -2.03 22.47 4.29
CA LEU A 200 -2.53 22.08 5.61
C LEU A 200 -4.07 22.09 5.69
N PRO A 201 -4.79 23.15 5.28
CA PRO A 201 -6.26 23.12 5.26
C PRO A 201 -6.84 21.91 4.51
N GLU A 202 -6.24 21.52 3.38
CA GLU A 202 -6.65 20.34 2.63
C GLU A 202 -6.43 19.04 3.40
N LEU A 203 -5.30 18.89 4.09
CA LEU A 203 -5.06 17.72 4.96
C LEU A 203 -6.09 17.62 6.10
N TYR A 204 -6.39 18.73 6.78
CA TYR A 204 -7.44 18.75 7.81
C TYR A 204 -8.81 18.40 7.21
N GLU A 205 -9.15 18.94 6.03
CA GLU A 205 -10.40 18.62 5.35
C GLU A 205 -10.50 17.12 5.01
N LEU A 206 -9.47 16.55 4.40
CA LEU A 206 -9.40 15.13 4.02
C LEU A 206 -9.64 14.21 5.23
N ILE A 207 -8.93 14.48 6.34
CA ILE A 207 -9.05 13.68 7.55
C ILE A 207 -10.44 13.78 8.15
N ASN A 208 -10.99 14.99 8.31
CA ASN A 208 -12.28 15.18 8.96
C ASN A 208 -13.45 14.68 8.09
N LYS A 209 -13.38 14.92 6.77
CA LYS A 209 -14.44 14.58 5.82
C LYS A 209 -14.45 13.09 5.51
N TYR A 210 -13.31 12.55 5.09
CA TYR A 210 -13.23 11.18 4.58
C TYR A 210 -12.74 10.17 5.58
N LYS A 211 -12.19 10.56 6.74
CA LYS A 211 -11.76 9.65 7.81
C LYS A 211 -10.92 8.46 7.31
N PRO A 212 -9.81 8.67 6.58
CA PRO A 212 -8.97 7.58 6.13
C PRO A 212 -8.23 6.94 7.31
N GLU A 213 -7.96 5.65 7.19
CA GLU A 213 -7.15 4.87 8.13
C GLU A 213 -5.68 4.84 7.72
N LEU A 214 -5.33 5.33 6.54
CA LEU A 214 -3.95 5.57 6.11
C LEU A 214 -3.86 6.93 5.41
N LEU A 215 -2.93 7.77 5.82
CA LEU A 215 -2.59 9.01 5.12
C LEU A 215 -1.16 8.91 4.58
N TRP A 216 -1.05 8.85 3.26
CA TRP A 216 0.22 8.75 2.54
C TRP A 216 0.59 10.15 2.05
N SER A 217 1.51 10.82 2.72
CA SER A 217 1.97 12.15 2.29
C SER A 217 3.07 12.03 1.25
N ASP A 218 3.17 13.00 0.35
CA ASP A 218 4.34 13.14 -0.53
C ASP A 218 4.87 14.56 -0.48
N GLY A 219 5.80 14.78 0.45
CA GLY A 219 6.34 16.08 0.80
C GLY A 219 7.79 16.32 0.42
N ASP A 220 8.45 15.36 -0.23
CA ASP A 220 9.83 15.53 -0.69
C ASP A 220 9.88 16.32 -2.01
N GLY A 221 9.56 17.61 -1.89
CA GLY A 221 9.58 18.61 -2.97
C GLY A 221 10.61 19.72 -2.66
N ASP A 222 11.79 19.31 -2.19
CA ASP A 222 12.89 20.18 -1.74
C ASP A 222 12.59 21.03 -0.48
N ALA A 223 11.41 20.86 0.14
CA ALA A 223 10.99 21.63 1.30
C ALA A 223 11.07 20.82 2.60
N PRO A 224 11.67 21.35 3.69
CA PRO A 224 11.81 20.63 4.94
C PRO A 224 10.47 20.44 5.66
N ASP A 225 10.39 19.44 6.54
CA ASP A 225 9.22 19.15 7.38
C ASP A 225 8.70 20.36 8.20
N LYS A 226 9.61 21.23 8.62
CA LYS A 226 9.27 22.47 9.34
C LYS A 226 8.44 23.43 8.47
N TYR A 227 8.71 23.52 7.18
CA TYR A 227 7.95 24.37 6.26
C TYR A 227 6.48 23.91 6.19
N TRP A 228 6.30 22.58 6.12
CA TRP A 228 4.99 21.94 6.10
C TRP A 228 4.24 21.98 7.43
N ASN A 229 4.92 22.32 8.54
CA ASN A 229 4.43 22.10 9.90
C ASN A 229 4.01 20.63 10.14
N SER A 230 4.80 19.69 9.60
CA SER A 230 4.45 18.27 9.60
C SER A 230 4.26 17.70 11.00
N THR A 231 5.17 18.02 11.94
CA THR A 231 5.04 17.52 13.31
C THR A 231 3.83 18.10 14.03
N GLY A 232 3.49 19.37 13.78
CA GLY A 232 2.27 19.99 14.30
C GLY A 232 1.00 19.30 13.79
N PHE A 233 0.93 19.02 12.50
CA PHE A 233 -0.19 18.28 11.90
C PHE A 233 -0.29 16.84 12.43
N LEU A 234 0.82 16.11 12.50
CA LEU A 234 0.86 14.73 12.98
C LEU A 234 0.49 14.63 14.47
N ALA A 235 0.91 15.58 15.30
CA ALA A 235 0.48 15.65 16.69
C ALA A 235 -1.05 15.80 16.80
N TRP A 236 -1.65 16.69 16.03
CA TRP A 236 -3.12 16.80 15.95
C TRP A 236 -3.76 15.51 15.43
N LEU A 237 -3.20 14.92 14.36
CA LEU A 237 -3.71 13.69 13.75
C LEU A 237 -3.80 12.55 14.77
N TYR A 238 -2.80 12.42 15.65
CA TYR A 238 -2.71 11.35 16.63
C TYR A 238 -3.37 11.65 17.98
N ASN A 239 -3.64 12.92 18.29
CA ASN A 239 -4.31 13.31 19.54
C ASN A 239 -5.81 13.54 19.37
N ASP A 240 -6.21 14.29 18.35
CA ASP A 240 -7.52 14.95 18.32
C ASP A 240 -8.37 14.54 17.11
N SER A 241 -7.76 14.02 16.04
CA SER A 241 -8.50 13.65 14.82
C SER A 241 -9.53 12.54 15.06
N PRO A 242 -10.54 12.40 14.18
CA PRO A 242 -11.53 11.32 14.26
C PRO A 242 -10.96 9.93 13.97
N VAL A 243 -9.72 9.84 13.47
CA VAL A 243 -9.07 8.59 13.05
C VAL A 243 -7.82 8.27 13.87
N ARG A 244 -7.54 9.03 14.94
CA ARG A 244 -6.34 8.90 15.79
C ARG A 244 -6.03 7.48 16.29
N GLU A 245 -7.05 6.63 16.42
CA GLU A 245 -6.91 5.24 16.89
C GLU A 245 -6.44 4.28 15.80
N THR A 246 -6.76 4.57 14.53
CA THR A 246 -6.53 3.64 13.42
C THR A 246 -5.54 4.17 12.40
N VAL A 247 -5.37 5.49 12.29
CA VAL A 247 -4.58 6.11 11.24
C VAL A 247 -3.10 5.74 11.32
N VAL A 248 -2.51 5.47 10.16
CA VAL A 248 -1.07 5.30 9.96
C VAL A 248 -0.57 6.25 8.88
N THR A 249 0.68 6.70 8.99
CA THR A 249 1.32 7.57 8.00
C THR A 249 2.67 7.02 7.57
N ASN A 250 3.07 7.32 6.33
CA ASN A 250 4.39 7.02 5.79
C ASN A 250 5.46 8.00 6.30
N ASP A 251 6.63 7.99 5.66
CA ASP A 251 7.86 8.73 5.98
C ASP A 251 8.18 9.90 5.04
N ARG A 252 7.24 10.37 4.22
CA ARG A 252 7.50 11.45 3.25
C ARG A 252 6.84 12.77 3.66
N TRP A 253 7.21 13.27 4.84
CA TRP A 253 6.65 14.47 5.46
C TRP A 253 7.49 15.75 5.23
N GLY A 254 8.47 15.69 4.34
CA GLY A 254 9.38 16.79 4.01
C GLY A 254 10.79 16.29 3.70
N TYR A 255 11.62 17.16 3.15
CA TYR A 255 13.03 16.88 2.87
C TYR A 255 13.73 16.41 4.15
N GLY A 256 14.40 15.26 4.07
CA GLY A 256 15.10 14.63 5.20
C GLY A 256 14.26 13.71 6.08
N SER A 257 12.95 13.59 5.86
CA SER A 257 12.10 12.67 6.64
C SER A 257 12.14 11.22 6.16
N ILE A 258 12.41 11.00 4.88
CA ILE A 258 12.44 9.68 4.24
C ILE A 258 13.46 8.76 4.93
N CYS A 259 13.09 7.52 5.23
CA CYS A 259 13.84 6.55 6.06
C CYS A 259 14.20 7.00 7.49
N ASN A 260 13.74 8.17 7.96
CA ASN A 260 14.14 8.73 9.25
C ASN A 260 12.97 8.88 10.22
N HIS A 261 11.79 9.25 9.72
CA HIS A 261 10.61 9.60 10.53
C HIS A 261 9.33 9.00 9.96
N GLY A 262 8.29 8.84 10.77
CA GLY A 262 6.97 8.39 10.33
C GLY A 262 6.58 6.98 10.81
N GLY A 263 5.30 6.63 10.63
CA GLY A 263 4.75 5.39 11.18
C GLY A 263 5.26 4.12 10.48
N TYR A 264 5.72 4.24 9.24
CA TYR A 264 6.45 3.22 8.50
C TYR A 264 7.30 3.87 7.40
N TYR A 265 8.36 3.18 6.98
CA TYR A 265 9.29 3.69 5.99
C TYR A 265 8.94 3.22 4.58
N THR A 266 9.00 4.13 3.61
CA THR A 266 8.96 3.79 2.18
C THR A 266 10.35 3.87 1.59
N CYS A 267 11.21 4.76 2.09
CA CYS A 267 12.62 4.94 1.72
C CYS A 267 12.90 5.33 0.26
N ASP A 268 12.42 4.57 -0.70
CA ASP A 268 12.55 4.82 -2.12
C ASP A 268 11.38 4.16 -2.87
N ASP A 269 11.22 4.48 -4.14
CA ASP A 269 10.31 3.75 -5.01
C ASP A 269 10.83 2.32 -5.23
N ARG A 270 9.93 1.33 -5.14
CA ARG A 270 10.26 -0.10 -5.20
C ARG A 270 11.29 -0.55 -4.15
N TYR A 271 11.27 0.10 -2.99
CA TYR A 271 12.17 -0.22 -1.90
C TYR A 271 12.02 -1.69 -1.49
N GLN A 272 13.11 -2.43 -1.56
CA GLN A 272 13.20 -3.84 -1.17
C GLN A 272 14.55 -4.04 -0.49
N PRO A 273 14.62 -3.98 0.86
CA PRO A 273 15.89 -4.06 1.59
C PRO A 273 16.54 -5.44 1.48
N GLY A 274 15.77 -6.49 1.15
CA GLY A 274 16.27 -7.87 1.04
C GLY A 274 16.65 -8.52 2.37
N HIS A 275 16.40 -7.85 3.50
CA HIS A 275 16.62 -8.35 4.85
C HIS A 275 15.59 -7.73 5.81
N LEU A 276 15.44 -8.34 7.00
CA LEU A 276 14.52 -7.84 8.02
C LEU A 276 14.99 -6.51 8.62
N LEU A 277 14.12 -5.50 8.58
CA LEU A 277 14.34 -4.20 9.23
C LEU A 277 13.73 -4.15 10.63
N LYS A 278 14.28 -3.29 11.48
CA LYS A 278 13.75 -3.04 12.84
C LYS A 278 12.45 -2.22 12.82
N HIS A 279 12.34 -1.29 11.89
CA HIS A 279 11.16 -0.45 11.71
C HIS A 279 10.27 -1.02 10.61
N LYS A 280 8.95 -0.86 10.76
CA LYS A 280 8.01 -1.28 9.71
C LYS A 280 8.28 -0.48 8.44
N TRP A 281 8.12 -1.13 7.29
CA TRP A 281 8.33 -0.52 5.99
C TRP A 281 7.30 -1.02 4.96
N GLU A 282 7.15 -0.29 3.86
CA GLU A 282 6.23 -0.56 2.76
C GLU A 282 6.95 -0.45 1.41
N ASN A 283 6.85 -1.50 0.59
CA ASN A 283 7.30 -1.53 -0.80
C ASN A 283 6.24 -0.87 -1.68
N CYS A 284 6.46 0.39 -2.09
CA CYS A 284 5.64 1.03 -3.09
C CYS A 284 6.06 0.53 -4.48
N PHE A 285 5.21 -0.24 -5.16
CA PHE A 285 5.54 -0.92 -6.41
C PHE A 285 4.46 -0.71 -7.46
N SER A 286 4.79 -0.53 -8.75
CA SER A 286 3.78 -0.39 -9.82
C SER A 286 3.76 -1.59 -10.75
N ILE A 287 2.55 -2.01 -11.16
CA ILE A 287 2.37 -3.06 -12.17
C ILE A 287 2.99 -2.63 -13.51
N ASP A 288 2.86 -1.34 -13.86
CA ASP A 288 3.58 -0.76 -14.99
C ASP A 288 5.04 -0.51 -14.59
N LYS A 289 5.97 -1.03 -15.41
CA LYS A 289 7.41 -0.91 -15.18
C LYS A 289 7.92 0.51 -15.30
N ALA A 290 7.21 1.41 -15.99
CA ALA A 290 7.69 2.73 -16.35
C ALA A 290 6.93 3.90 -15.68
N SER A 291 5.74 3.70 -15.13
CA SER A 291 4.92 4.80 -14.59
C SER A 291 3.99 4.35 -13.47
N TRP A 292 3.59 5.30 -12.64
CA TRP A 292 2.47 5.15 -11.70
C TRP A 292 1.12 5.45 -12.38
N GLY A 293 1.07 6.47 -13.23
CA GLY A 293 -0.11 6.85 -14.02
C GLY A 293 -0.36 5.98 -15.27
N TYR A 294 -1.51 6.20 -15.90
CA TYR A 294 -1.92 5.46 -17.10
C TYR A 294 -1.15 5.89 -18.36
N ARG A 295 -0.65 4.90 -19.12
CA ARG A 295 -0.01 5.10 -20.43
C ARG A 295 -0.77 4.36 -21.53
N ARG A 296 -1.35 5.09 -22.47
CA ARG A 296 -2.14 4.52 -23.58
C ARG A 296 -1.29 3.72 -24.57
N ASN A 297 0.01 4.03 -24.65
CA ASN A 297 0.95 3.36 -25.54
C ASN A 297 1.68 2.17 -24.90
N ALA A 298 1.38 1.84 -23.64
CA ALA A 298 2.02 0.72 -22.96
C ALA A 298 1.67 -0.62 -23.62
N GLN A 299 2.67 -1.49 -23.76
CA GLN A 299 2.53 -2.84 -24.29
C GLN A 299 2.59 -3.87 -23.17
N LEU A 300 2.15 -5.10 -23.44
CA LEU A 300 2.15 -6.18 -22.44
C LEU A 300 3.51 -6.36 -21.73
N LYS A 301 4.62 -6.24 -22.47
CA LYS A 301 5.99 -6.35 -21.94
C LYS A 301 6.34 -5.27 -20.91
N ASP A 302 5.64 -4.14 -20.94
CA ASP A 302 5.86 -3.01 -20.03
C ASP A 302 5.19 -3.25 -18.67
N TYR A 303 4.37 -4.30 -18.54
CA TYR A 303 3.77 -4.69 -17.27
C TYR A 303 4.54 -5.86 -16.66
N PHE A 304 4.61 -5.92 -15.33
CA PHE A 304 5.10 -7.09 -14.62
C PHE A 304 4.15 -8.28 -14.83
N ALA A 305 4.74 -9.46 -15.02
CA ALA A 305 3.99 -10.71 -15.04
C ALA A 305 3.52 -11.07 -13.63
N ILE A 306 2.48 -11.87 -13.53
CA ILE A 306 1.90 -12.27 -12.23
C ILE A 306 2.91 -13.02 -11.35
N GLU A 307 3.78 -13.85 -11.94
CA GLU A 307 4.86 -14.54 -11.24
C GLU A 307 5.78 -13.54 -10.51
N GLN A 308 6.07 -12.42 -11.17
CA GLN A 308 6.92 -11.37 -10.60
C GLN A 308 6.21 -10.63 -9.47
N LEU A 309 4.92 -10.35 -9.62
CA LEU A 309 4.11 -9.67 -8.59
C LEU A 309 3.93 -10.53 -7.34
N VAL A 310 3.64 -11.83 -7.50
CA VAL A 310 3.56 -12.79 -6.39
C VAL A 310 4.91 -12.92 -5.69
N ALA A 311 6.01 -13.04 -6.46
CA ALA A 311 7.36 -13.05 -5.90
C ALA A 311 7.63 -11.78 -5.08
N THR A 312 7.35 -10.60 -5.64
CA THR A 312 7.54 -9.32 -4.93
C THR A 312 6.77 -9.27 -3.61
N LEU A 313 5.52 -9.75 -3.58
CA LEU A 313 4.74 -9.83 -2.34
C LEU A 313 5.40 -10.76 -1.32
N VAL A 314 5.75 -11.98 -1.73
CA VAL A 314 6.36 -13.00 -0.86
C VAL A 314 7.66 -12.49 -0.25
N GLU A 315 8.57 -11.98 -1.09
CA GLU A 315 9.86 -11.43 -0.66
C GLU A 315 9.69 -10.27 0.33
N THR A 316 8.78 -9.35 0.01
CA THR A 316 8.48 -8.18 0.84
C THR A 316 7.99 -8.60 2.23
N VAL A 317 7.02 -9.52 2.29
CA VAL A 317 6.42 -9.97 3.55
C VAL A 317 7.40 -10.80 4.38
N SER A 318 8.21 -11.65 3.75
CA SER A 318 9.26 -12.41 4.43
C SER A 318 10.32 -11.51 5.07
N CYS A 319 10.59 -10.32 4.48
CA CYS A 319 11.45 -9.27 5.02
C CYS A 319 10.71 -8.28 5.96
N GLY A 320 9.46 -8.57 6.34
CA GLY A 320 8.68 -7.79 7.32
C GLY A 320 7.93 -6.58 6.76
N GLY A 321 7.98 -6.35 5.44
CA GLY A 321 7.32 -5.23 4.78
C GLY A 321 5.84 -5.48 4.49
N ASN A 322 5.17 -4.42 4.03
CA ASN A 322 3.92 -4.51 3.27
C ASN A 322 4.19 -4.20 1.80
N LEU A 323 3.42 -4.77 0.86
CA LEU A 323 3.44 -4.37 -0.54
C LEU A 323 2.26 -3.45 -0.83
N LEU A 324 2.54 -2.26 -1.35
CA LEU A 324 1.55 -1.32 -1.88
C LEU A 324 1.66 -1.30 -3.41
N LEU A 325 0.77 -2.05 -4.07
CA LEU A 325 0.82 -2.30 -5.51
C LEU A 325 -0.03 -1.28 -6.27
N ASN A 326 0.58 -0.54 -7.19
CA ASN A 326 -0.04 0.53 -7.92
C ASN A 326 -0.71 0.10 -9.23
N ILE A 327 -1.85 0.72 -9.51
CA ILE A 327 -2.52 0.78 -10.81
C ILE A 327 -2.71 2.23 -11.27
N GLY A 328 -2.75 2.43 -12.59
CA GLY A 328 -3.08 3.71 -13.23
C GLY A 328 -4.38 3.61 -14.03
N PRO A 329 -5.54 4.02 -13.50
CA PRO A 329 -6.80 4.05 -14.24
C PRO A 329 -6.79 5.03 -15.41
N THR A 330 -7.59 4.73 -16.42
CA THR A 330 -7.79 5.57 -17.62
C THR A 330 -8.48 6.90 -17.27
N PRO A 331 -8.36 7.96 -18.10
CA PRO A 331 -9.00 9.24 -17.81
C PRO A 331 -10.54 9.20 -17.77
N ASP A 332 -11.14 8.21 -18.45
CA ASP A 332 -12.57 7.95 -18.40
C ASP A 332 -12.98 7.09 -17.19
N GLY A 333 -12.04 6.67 -16.32
CA GLY A 333 -12.34 6.05 -15.02
C GLY A 333 -12.33 4.53 -14.97
N ARG A 334 -11.86 3.84 -16.02
CA ARG A 334 -11.75 2.38 -16.05
C ARG A 334 -10.42 1.89 -15.49
N ILE A 335 -10.47 0.78 -14.77
CA ILE A 335 -9.28 -0.04 -14.54
C ILE A 335 -9.06 -0.85 -15.82
N SER A 336 -7.92 -0.65 -16.49
CA SER A 336 -7.65 -1.37 -17.74
C SER A 336 -7.64 -2.89 -17.51
N PRO A 337 -8.10 -3.72 -18.46
CA PRO A 337 -8.20 -5.17 -18.29
C PRO A 337 -6.90 -5.85 -17.84
N ILE A 338 -5.74 -5.33 -18.25
CA ILE A 338 -4.43 -5.86 -17.80
C ILE A 338 -4.19 -5.65 -16.30
N PHE A 339 -4.60 -4.51 -15.74
CA PHE A 339 -4.49 -4.25 -14.31
C PHE A 339 -5.50 -5.12 -13.55
N GLU A 340 -6.75 -5.18 -14.01
CA GLU A 340 -7.78 -6.04 -13.40
C GLU A 340 -7.36 -7.51 -13.41
N GLU A 341 -6.83 -8.02 -14.52
CA GLU A 341 -6.33 -9.40 -14.63
C GLU A 341 -5.27 -9.67 -13.57
N ARG A 342 -4.24 -8.81 -13.46
CA ARG A 342 -3.16 -8.97 -12.46
C ARG A 342 -3.69 -8.90 -11.03
N LEU A 343 -4.61 -7.99 -10.74
CA LEU A 343 -5.24 -7.86 -9.43
C LEU A 343 -6.03 -9.13 -9.08
N ARG A 344 -6.94 -9.60 -9.95
CA ARG A 344 -7.71 -10.82 -9.69
C ARG A 344 -6.83 -12.06 -9.59
N GLN A 345 -5.74 -12.14 -10.36
CA GLN A 345 -4.75 -13.21 -10.25
C GLN A 345 -4.05 -13.21 -8.88
N MET A 346 -3.65 -12.03 -8.37
CA MET A 346 -3.13 -11.91 -7.00
C MET A 346 -4.13 -12.45 -5.98
N GLY A 347 -5.41 -12.10 -6.12
CA GLY A 347 -6.47 -12.57 -5.25
C GLY A 347 -6.72 -14.08 -5.33
N GLN A 348 -6.65 -14.68 -6.52
CA GLN A 348 -6.73 -16.13 -6.70
C GLN A 348 -5.61 -16.84 -5.92
N TRP A 349 -4.39 -16.33 -5.98
CA TRP A 349 -3.26 -16.90 -5.24
C TRP A 349 -3.40 -16.71 -3.72
N LEU A 350 -3.78 -15.51 -3.29
CA LEU A 350 -4.01 -15.17 -1.88
C LEU A 350 -5.21 -15.90 -1.27
N GLY A 351 -6.20 -16.30 -2.07
CA GLY A 351 -7.32 -17.13 -1.62
C GLY A 351 -6.88 -18.50 -1.07
N ILE A 352 -5.76 -19.03 -1.56
CA ILE A 352 -5.18 -20.31 -1.10
C ILE A 352 -4.04 -20.07 -0.10
N ASN A 353 -3.12 -19.16 -0.43
CA ASN A 353 -1.87 -18.99 0.31
C ASN A 353 -1.91 -17.83 1.32
N GLY A 354 -3.05 -17.14 1.45
CA GLY A 354 -3.19 -15.96 2.30
C GLY A 354 -2.92 -16.21 3.79
N GLU A 355 -3.09 -17.44 4.29
CA GLU A 355 -2.73 -17.80 5.67
C GLU A 355 -1.22 -17.61 5.95
N ALA A 356 -0.37 -17.77 4.93
CA ALA A 356 1.07 -17.57 5.00
C ALA A 356 1.51 -16.12 4.77
N ILE A 357 0.57 -15.22 4.50
CA ILE A 357 0.81 -13.81 4.25
C ILE A 357 0.19 -12.98 5.37
N TYR A 358 -1.14 -12.96 5.47
CA TYR A 358 -1.85 -12.14 6.44
C TYR A 358 -1.62 -12.60 7.86
N ASN A 359 -1.51 -11.64 8.79
CA ASN A 359 -1.27 -11.92 10.21
C ASN A 359 0.01 -12.74 10.49
N THR A 360 0.96 -12.78 9.57
CA THR A 360 2.27 -13.41 9.77
C THR A 360 3.31 -12.38 10.21
N THR A 361 4.43 -12.87 10.70
CA THR A 361 5.66 -12.10 10.96
C THR A 361 6.78 -12.67 10.11
N ALA A 362 7.82 -11.86 9.87
CA ALA A 362 9.08 -12.37 9.37
C ALA A 362 9.61 -13.46 10.32
N TRP A 363 10.11 -14.56 9.75
CA TRP A 363 10.71 -15.63 10.54
C TRP A 363 12.19 -15.33 10.81
N ARG A 364 12.87 -16.16 11.63
CA ARG A 364 14.30 -15.96 11.94
C ARG A 364 15.21 -16.02 10.70
N ALA A 365 14.76 -16.71 9.66
CA ALA A 365 15.37 -16.75 8.35
C ALA A 365 14.34 -16.20 7.36
N GLN A 366 14.76 -15.29 6.48
CA GLN A 366 13.87 -14.69 5.46
C GLN A 366 13.71 -15.64 4.26
N ASN A 367 14.79 -16.29 3.83
CA ASN A 367 14.84 -17.21 2.71
C ASN A 367 15.71 -18.43 3.01
N ASP A 368 15.61 -19.45 2.17
CA ASP A 368 16.39 -20.68 2.28
C ASP A 368 17.79 -20.51 1.67
N SER A 369 18.79 -21.12 2.32
CA SER A 369 20.18 -21.01 1.89
C SER A 369 20.57 -21.99 0.78
N ALA A 370 19.86 -23.12 0.63
CA ALA A 370 20.20 -24.15 -0.35
C ALA A 370 19.22 -24.22 -1.53
N THR A 371 17.96 -23.83 -1.34
CA THR A 371 16.94 -23.84 -2.39
C THR A 371 16.57 -22.40 -2.79
N PRO A 372 17.08 -21.89 -3.93
CA PRO A 372 16.74 -20.57 -4.40
C PRO A 372 15.23 -20.38 -4.59
N GLY A 373 14.72 -19.21 -4.24
CA GLY A 373 13.30 -18.88 -4.40
C GLY A 373 12.39 -19.51 -3.35
N VAL A 374 12.92 -20.00 -2.23
CA VAL A 374 12.14 -20.38 -1.05
C VAL A 374 12.25 -19.28 0.00
N TRP A 375 11.09 -18.81 0.47
CA TRP A 375 10.93 -17.72 1.41
C TRP A 375 10.10 -18.15 2.60
N TYR A 376 10.37 -17.57 3.76
CA TYR A 376 9.74 -17.97 5.01
C TYR A 376 8.92 -16.85 5.64
N THR A 377 7.77 -17.24 6.19
CA THR A 377 6.99 -16.43 7.12
C THR A 377 6.62 -17.30 8.32
N ALA A 378 6.21 -16.68 9.42
CA ALA A 378 5.80 -17.40 10.61
C ALA A 378 4.51 -16.83 11.19
N LYS A 379 3.73 -17.69 11.83
CA LYS A 379 2.54 -17.32 12.57
C LYS A 379 2.66 -17.88 13.99
N PRO A 380 3.20 -17.08 14.93
CA PRO A 380 3.50 -17.55 16.28
C PRO A 380 2.28 -18.08 17.03
N GLN A 381 1.10 -17.51 16.78
CA GLN A 381 -0.17 -17.89 17.43
C GLN A 381 -0.51 -19.35 17.17
N ASP A 382 -0.26 -19.83 15.95
CA ASP A 382 -0.56 -21.19 15.50
C ASP A 382 0.68 -22.09 15.51
N LYS A 383 1.81 -21.60 16.04
CA LYS A 383 3.14 -22.27 16.01
C LYS A 383 3.48 -22.83 14.63
N SER A 384 3.16 -22.05 13.60
CA SER A 384 3.30 -22.43 12.20
C SER A 384 4.42 -21.67 11.53
N ILE A 385 5.23 -22.38 10.75
CA ILE A 385 6.21 -21.83 9.82
C ILE A 385 5.68 -22.10 8.42
N TYR A 386 5.76 -21.11 7.54
CA TYR A 386 5.38 -21.28 6.14
C TYR A 386 6.62 -21.18 5.27
N ALA A 387 6.81 -22.17 4.40
CA ALA A 387 7.82 -22.16 3.36
C ALA A 387 7.13 -21.94 2.01
N ILE A 388 7.38 -20.79 1.38
CA ILE A 388 6.78 -20.36 0.13
C ILE A 388 7.82 -20.50 -0.97
N PHE A 389 7.56 -21.33 -1.97
CA PHE A 389 8.49 -21.56 -3.07
C PHE A 389 7.95 -21.01 -4.38
N LEU A 390 8.78 -20.24 -5.07
CA LEU A 390 8.44 -19.48 -6.28
C LEU A 390 8.58 -20.29 -7.58
N SER A 391 8.97 -21.56 -7.49
CA SER A 391 9.11 -22.45 -8.64
C SER A 391 8.89 -23.89 -8.23
N TRP A 392 8.04 -24.61 -8.97
CA TRP A 392 7.78 -26.02 -8.69
C TRP A 392 9.00 -26.86 -9.07
N PRO A 393 9.63 -27.58 -8.12
CA PRO A 393 10.86 -28.30 -8.40
C PRO A 393 10.59 -29.56 -9.24
N GLN A 394 11.31 -29.69 -10.35
CA GLN A 394 11.22 -30.85 -11.25
C GLN A 394 11.67 -32.16 -10.60
N SER A 395 12.45 -32.07 -9.52
CA SER A 395 12.91 -33.24 -8.74
C SER A 395 11.79 -33.94 -7.96
N GLY A 396 10.60 -33.33 -7.85
CA GLY A 396 9.49 -33.86 -7.05
C GLY A 396 9.67 -33.68 -5.54
N TYR A 397 10.65 -32.88 -5.11
CA TYR A 397 10.85 -32.55 -3.70
C TYR A 397 11.45 -31.15 -3.52
N VAL A 398 11.24 -30.56 -2.35
CA VAL A 398 11.89 -29.31 -1.91
C VAL A 398 12.73 -29.56 -0.67
N VAL A 399 13.93 -28.97 -0.62
CA VAL A 399 14.82 -29.02 0.54
C VAL A 399 14.69 -27.71 1.30
N LEU A 400 14.46 -27.80 2.60
CA LEU A 400 14.36 -26.68 3.53
C LEU A 400 15.51 -26.81 4.54
N THR A 401 16.47 -25.89 4.53
CA THR A 401 17.67 -25.95 5.38
C THR A 401 17.44 -25.47 6.80
N ASP A 402 16.55 -24.49 6.96
CA ASP A 402 16.36 -23.77 8.22
C ASP A 402 15.33 -24.41 9.18
N PRO A 403 14.19 -24.94 8.70
CA PRO A 403 13.26 -25.65 9.57
C PRO A 403 13.82 -26.99 10.04
N VAL A 404 13.78 -27.23 11.34
CA VAL A 404 14.19 -28.52 11.93
C VAL A 404 12.94 -29.29 12.35
N GLY A 405 12.68 -30.39 11.64
CA GLY A 405 11.57 -31.29 11.94
C GLY A 405 11.91 -32.33 13.00
N SER A 406 10.88 -32.88 13.65
CA SER A 406 10.94 -34.02 14.56
C SER A 406 9.94 -35.08 14.13
N LYS A 407 10.41 -36.32 13.91
CA LYS A 407 9.54 -37.44 13.49
C LYS A 407 8.45 -37.68 14.53
N GLY A 408 7.20 -37.86 14.07
CA GLY A 408 6.03 -38.04 14.93
C GLY A 408 5.47 -36.75 15.56
N VAL A 409 6.14 -35.61 15.38
CA VAL A 409 5.71 -34.29 15.89
C VAL A 409 5.44 -33.33 14.74
N THR A 410 6.39 -33.20 13.81
CA THR A 410 6.26 -32.26 12.70
C THR A 410 5.31 -32.76 11.64
N GLN A 411 4.36 -31.90 11.27
CA GLN A 411 3.48 -32.11 10.12
C GLN A 411 3.78 -31.06 9.05
N VAL A 412 3.80 -31.52 7.80
CA VAL A 412 3.99 -30.66 6.63
C VAL A 412 2.76 -30.79 5.75
N VAL A 413 2.13 -29.67 5.41
CA VAL A 413 0.91 -29.62 4.59
C VAL A 413 1.12 -28.64 3.46
N LEU A 414 0.88 -29.06 2.21
CA LEU A 414 0.77 -28.12 1.09
C LEU A 414 -0.59 -27.42 1.17
N LEU A 415 -0.60 -26.09 1.24
CA LEU A 415 -1.86 -25.33 1.31
C LEU A 415 -2.73 -25.62 0.08
N GLY A 416 -4.04 -25.82 0.31
CA GLY A 416 -4.98 -26.28 -0.70
C GLY A 416 -4.90 -27.79 -1.00
N HIS A 417 -4.12 -28.57 -0.25
CA HIS A 417 -3.93 -30.01 -0.49
C HIS A 417 -3.75 -30.81 0.82
N LYS A 418 -3.49 -32.12 0.70
CA LYS A 418 -3.29 -33.06 1.82
C LYS A 418 -1.88 -32.99 2.43
N PRO A 419 -1.67 -33.52 3.66
CA PRO A 419 -0.35 -33.65 4.29
C PRO A 419 0.66 -34.40 3.41
N LEU A 420 1.93 -34.03 3.54
CA LEU A 420 3.05 -34.55 2.74
C LEU A 420 4.05 -35.33 3.58
N ASP A 421 4.67 -36.32 2.94
CA ASP A 421 5.80 -37.05 3.49
C ASP A 421 7.07 -36.19 3.45
N TRP A 422 7.94 -36.38 4.43
CA TRP A 422 9.21 -35.67 4.53
C TRP A 422 10.27 -36.51 5.25
N GLU A 423 11.54 -36.22 4.98
CA GLU A 423 12.69 -36.83 5.62
C GLU A 423 13.67 -35.79 6.18
N LEU A 424 14.42 -36.16 7.22
CA LEU A 424 15.47 -35.32 7.77
C LEU A 424 16.69 -35.32 6.85
N VAL A 425 17.29 -34.14 6.67
CA VAL A 425 18.55 -33.96 5.95
C VAL A 425 19.67 -33.71 6.96
N LYS A 426 20.87 -34.24 6.68
CA LYS A 426 22.07 -34.00 7.51
C LYS A 426 22.94 -32.91 6.86
N PRO A 427 23.55 -31.99 7.64
CA PRO A 427 23.59 -31.93 9.10
C PRO A 427 22.34 -31.32 9.77
N GLY A 428 21.42 -30.74 9.00
CA GLY A 428 20.15 -30.18 9.47
C GLY A 428 19.21 -29.88 8.30
N GLY A 429 17.94 -29.62 8.62
CA GLY A 429 16.89 -29.35 7.65
C GLY A 429 16.00 -30.56 7.33
N MET A 430 15.12 -30.38 6.36
CA MET A 430 14.17 -31.39 5.92
C MET A 430 13.96 -31.36 4.41
N LYS A 431 13.69 -32.53 3.84
CA LYS A 431 13.31 -32.70 2.45
C LYS A 431 11.86 -33.13 2.41
N VAL A 432 11.01 -32.35 1.74
CA VAL A 432 9.57 -32.57 1.64
C VAL A 432 9.26 -33.10 0.25
N PHE A 433 8.59 -34.26 0.17
CA PHE A 433 8.21 -34.88 -1.09
C PHE A 433 6.90 -34.26 -1.59
N LEU A 434 6.94 -33.71 -2.80
CA LEU A 434 5.79 -33.06 -3.41
C LEU A 434 4.94 -34.09 -4.17
N PRO A 435 3.61 -33.94 -4.19
CA PRO A 435 2.75 -34.83 -4.93
C PRO A 435 2.90 -34.59 -6.44
N ASP A 436 2.72 -35.63 -7.25
CA ASP A 436 2.53 -35.46 -8.68
C ASP A 436 1.11 -34.92 -8.93
N LEU A 437 1.00 -33.68 -9.42
CA LEU A 437 -0.26 -32.97 -9.61
C LEU A 437 -0.48 -32.68 -11.08
N SER A 438 -1.62 -33.11 -11.61
CA SER A 438 -2.10 -32.59 -12.88
C SER A 438 -2.49 -31.11 -12.77
N TYR A 439 -2.67 -30.45 -13.90
CA TYR A 439 -3.11 -29.05 -13.95
C TYR A 439 -4.42 -28.79 -13.18
N ILE A 440 -5.36 -29.74 -13.21
CA ILE A 440 -6.66 -29.63 -12.50
C ILE A 440 -6.49 -29.82 -10.99
N GLN A 441 -5.49 -30.61 -10.57
CA GLN A 441 -5.21 -30.89 -9.16
C GLN A 441 -4.28 -29.86 -8.52
N THR A 442 -3.65 -28.98 -9.31
CA THR A 442 -2.73 -27.97 -8.78
C THR A 442 -3.53 -26.94 -7.97
N PRO A 443 -3.24 -26.75 -6.66
CA PRO A 443 -4.08 -25.91 -5.80
C PRO A 443 -4.03 -24.42 -6.17
N CYS A 444 -2.89 -23.97 -6.70
CA CYS A 444 -2.65 -22.60 -7.14
C CYS A 444 -1.51 -22.57 -8.18
N LYS A 445 -1.31 -21.42 -8.81
CA LYS A 445 -0.22 -21.18 -9.77
C LYS A 445 0.83 -20.24 -9.21
N TRP A 446 1.96 -20.12 -9.90
CA TRP A 446 3.03 -19.12 -9.71
C TRP A 446 3.90 -19.30 -8.46
N ALA A 447 3.32 -19.59 -7.31
CA ALA A 447 4.03 -19.96 -6.09
C ALA A 447 3.17 -20.91 -5.24
N TRP A 448 3.82 -21.67 -4.37
CA TRP A 448 3.16 -22.67 -3.53
C TRP A 448 3.68 -22.60 -2.10
N THR A 449 2.87 -23.04 -1.15
CA THR A 449 3.19 -22.88 0.26
C THR A 449 3.04 -24.17 1.03
N LEU A 450 4.10 -24.52 1.78
CA LEU A 450 4.06 -25.54 2.80
C LEU A 450 3.80 -24.87 4.16
N ARG A 451 2.84 -25.38 4.91
CA ARG A 451 2.66 -25.10 6.33
C ARG A 451 3.33 -26.20 7.15
N LEU A 452 4.25 -25.80 8.02
CA LEU A 452 4.97 -26.66 8.92
C LEU A 452 4.52 -26.37 10.36
N THR A 453 4.00 -27.38 11.04
CA THR A 453 3.66 -27.29 12.47
C THR A 453 4.52 -28.26 13.26
N GLY A 454 4.94 -27.87 14.47
CA GLY A 454 5.83 -28.72 15.29
C GLY A 454 7.24 -28.84 14.74
N ALA A 455 7.64 -27.95 13.83
CA ALA A 455 9.04 -27.71 13.47
C ALA A 455 9.55 -26.49 14.26
N SER A 456 10.84 -26.51 14.59
CA SER A 456 11.49 -25.35 15.21
C SER A 456 12.12 -24.47 14.18
#